data_AF-A0A2E3XQG8-F1
#
_entry.id   AF-A0A2E3XQG8-F1
#
_cell.length_a   1.000
_cell.length_b   1.000
_cell.length_c   1.000
_cell.angle_alpha   90.00
_cell.angle_beta   90.00
_cell.angle_gamma   90.00
#
_symmetry.space_group_name_H-M   'P 1'
#
loop_
_entity.id
_entity.type
_entity.pdbx_description
1 polymer ?
#
loop_
_entity_poly.entity_id
_entity_poly.type
_entity_poly.pdbx_seq_one_letter_code
_entity_poly.pdbx_strand_id
1 'polypeptide(L)'
;MQKKTYTNIIIHKNFLQAFVFINTHLREYSQGLLRLYFFKDDFAPYSKRVKAYRDQIFKDYFSSYLNDFQIIEGRRNLESINFEGTTHLFTLDAFYERNLFLKLKTPSKFIHISSYLLSQLDKETKIVLSSKQQFPPFKNLYESQLPQSYNTPFLPPKNIQSLQKVAKYFKGEYPSHYFETRNQLIKNDKNDFFSTHFSDLLAWGLIDVRYLYNLVRNYEKTKHKNKSTYWHIFEFLWRDFFYWLYKDQGASLYSKNGLKGEPSFFKQEDFDEKLLAFEHPFMKASFNELSETGYLSNRTRQLFASYWINELDRPWWQGALLFERYLIDYDPYSNYGNWMYLGGKGVDPRGKRHFHLENQLERYDPENKYIRHWNN
;
A
#
# COMPACT_ATOMS: atom_id res chain seq x y z
N MET A 1 28.68 -6.64 -49.25
CA MET A 1 29.63 -6.15 -48.23
C MET A 1 29.12 -4.85 -47.63
N GLN A 2 28.77 -4.86 -46.34
CA GLN A 2 28.93 -3.71 -45.43
C GLN A 2 28.93 -4.26 -44.00
N LYS A 3 30.12 -4.47 -43.45
CA LYS A 3 30.32 -4.60 -42.00
C LYS A 3 29.95 -3.25 -41.39
N LYS A 4 29.03 -3.23 -40.43
CA LYS A 4 28.94 -2.12 -39.47
C LYS A 4 29.17 -2.67 -38.07
N THR A 5 30.31 -2.24 -37.55
CA THR A 5 30.85 -2.29 -36.20
C THR A 5 29.78 -1.96 -35.16
N TYR A 6 29.68 -2.76 -34.11
CA TYR A 6 29.07 -2.33 -32.86
C TYR A 6 30.19 -2.02 -31.87
N THR A 7 30.36 -0.73 -31.63
CA THR A 7 31.25 -0.14 -30.64
C THR A 7 30.88 -0.65 -29.25
N ASN A 8 31.86 -1.13 -28.49
CA ASN A 8 31.72 -1.41 -27.07
C ASN A 8 31.21 -0.15 -26.35
N ILE A 9 30.06 -0.25 -25.69
CA ILE A 9 29.61 0.73 -24.69
C ILE A 9 29.60 0.01 -23.35
N ILE A 10 30.64 0.32 -22.55
CA ILE A 10 30.67 0.08 -21.11
C ILE A 10 30.07 1.32 -20.45
N ILE A 11 29.55 1.15 -19.21
CA ILE A 11 29.21 2.17 -18.19
C ILE A 11 27.68 2.48 -18.12
N HIS A 12 26.94 2.52 -16.98
CA HIS A 12 27.28 2.73 -15.55
C HIS A 12 26.36 1.95 -14.58
N LYS A 13 26.88 1.61 -13.39
CA LYS A 13 26.24 0.91 -12.25
C LYS A 13 25.08 1.65 -11.52
N ASN A 14 24.53 2.75 -12.03
CA ASN A 14 23.63 3.63 -11.26
C ASN A 14 22.31 3.94 -11.98
N PHE A 15 21.44 2.95 -12.24
CA PHE A 15 20.03 3.21 -12.54
C PHE A 15 19.12 2.09 -12.01
N LEU A 16 18.96 2.06 -10.70
CA LEU A 16 17.94 1.27 -10.00
C LEU A 16 16.78 2.21 -9.65
N GLN A 17 15.73 2.23 -10.48
CA GLN A 17 14.39 2.59 -10.04
C GLN A 17 13.44 1.54 -10.60
N ALA A 18 13.36 0.44 -9.84
CA ALA A 18 12.24 -0.47 -9.82
C ALA A 18 11.09 0.27 -9.12
N PHE A 19 10.01 0.54 -9.82
CA PHE A 19 8.82 1.14 -9.24
C PHE A 19 8.06 0.02 -8.51
N VAL A 20 8.34 -0.13 -7.22
CA VAL A 20 7.61 -1.04 -6.33
C VAL A 20 6.25 -0.42 -6.05
N PHE A 21 5.25 -0.79 -6.85
CA PHE A 21 3.85 -0.65 -6.45
C PHE A 21 3.47 -1.97 -5.77
N ILE A 22 3.18 -1.88 -4.47
CA ILE A 22 2.64 -3.00 -3.70
C ILE A 22 1.16 -3.11 -4.07
N ASN A 23 0.89 -3.73 -5.23
CA ASN A 23 -0.31 -4.50 -5.50
C ASN A 23 0.04 -5.40 -6.71
N THR A 24 -0.25 -6.68 -6.60
CA THR A 24 0.34 -7.75 -7.40
C THR A 24 0.30 -7.52 -8.93
N HIS A 25 1.42 -7.88 -9.58
CA HIS A 25 1.67 -8.04 -11.03
C HIS A 25 2.51 -6.99 -11.79
N LEU A 26 3.47 -6.31 -11.15
CA LEU A 26 4.63 -5.80 -11.90
C LEU A 26 5.77 -6.83 -11.82
N ARG A 27 5.89 -7.69 -12.84
CA ARG A 27 7.12 -8.47 -13.07
C ARG A 27 8.11 -7.57 -13.81
N GLU A 28 9.22 -7.23 -13.17
CA GLU A 28 10.32 -6.48 -13.78
C GLU A 28 11.11 -7.42 -14.71
N TYR A 29 11.12 -7.15 -16.01
CA TYR A 29 12.03 -7.80 -16.95
C TYR A 29 12.89 -6.73 -17.61
N SER A 30 14.20 -6.81 -17.44
CA SER A 30 15.16 -5.89 -18.03
C SER A 30 16.22 -6.64 -18.83
N GLN A 31 16.09 -6.63 -20.16
CA GLN A 31 17.21 -6.50 -21.10
C GLN A 31 16.68 -5.84 -22.39
N GLY A 32 17.05 -4.58 -22.65
CA GLY A 32 16.66 -3.83 -23.87
C GLY A 32 15.72 -2.64 -23.65
N LEU A 33 15.86 -1.62 -24.51
CA LEU A 33 15.44 -0.20 -24.41
C LEU A 33 13.92 0.10 -24.42
N LEU A 34 13.06 -0.78 -23.92
CA LEU A 34 11.62 -0.49 -23.79
C LEU A 34 11.08 -1.06 -22.48
N ARG A 35 10.56 -0.19 -21.59
CA ARG A 35 9.79 -0.59 -20.41
C ARG A 35 8.30 -0.42 -20.71
N LEU A 36 7.59 -1.53 -20.91
CA LEU A 36 6.14 -1.56 -20.99
C LEU A 36 5.58 -1.87 -19.60
N TYR A 37 4.78 -0.95 -19.06
CA TYR A 37 4.06 -1.17 -17.82
C TYR A 37 2.67 -1.71 -18.16
N PHE A 38 2.38 -2.95 -17.76
CA PHE A 38 1.05 -3.53 -17.87
C PHE A 38 0.31 -3.29 -16.57
N PHE A 39 -0.76 -2.50 -16.64
CA PHE A 39 -1.70 -2.38 -15.54
C PHE A 39 -2.84 -3.34 -15.83
N LYS A 40 -2.92 -4.43 -15.07
CA LYS A 40 -4.07 -5.32 -15.15
C LYS A 40 -5.20 -4.68 -14.35
N ASP A 41 -6.08 -3.98 -15.05
CA ASP A 41 -7.25 -3.32 -14.50
C ASP A 41 -8.38 -4.31 -14.14
N ASP A 42 -8.13 -5.21 -13.19
CA ASP A 42 -9.23 -5.78 -12.39
C ASP A 42 -9.64 -4.74 -11.33
N PHE A 43 -10.06 -3.56 -11.79
CA PHE A 43 -10.45 -2.41 -10.94
C PHE A 43 -11.93 -2.34 -10.63
N ALA A 44 -12.71 -3.35 -11.02
CA ALA A 44 -14.11 -3.45 -10.64
C ALA A 44 -14.36 -3.49 -9.11
N PRO A 45 -13.49 -4.06 -8.25
CA PRO A 45 -13.83 -4.23 -6.83
C PRO A 45 -13.54 -2.99 -5.97
N TYR A 46 -12.78 -2.00 -6.45
CA TYR A 46 -12.46 -0.81 -5.65
C TYR A 46 -13.58 0.22 -5.67
N SER A 47 -13.72 0.96 -4.57
CA SER A 47 -14.66 2.08 -4.49
C SER A 47 -14.33 3.15 -5.54
N LYS A 48 -15.35 3.87 -6.02
CA LYS A 48 -15.19 4.98 -6.99
C LYS A 48 -14.16 6.01 -6.52
N ARG A 49 -14.08 6.25 -5.20
CA ARG A 49 -13.16 7.22 -4.62
C ARG A 49 -11.72 6.73 -4.58
N VAL A 50 -11.47 5.47 -4.20
CA VAL A 50 -10.13 4.88 -4.28
C VAL A 50 -9.62 4.91 -5.72
N LYS A 51 -10.49 4.55 -6.66
CA LYS A 51 -10.17 4.64 -8.09
C LYS A 51 -9.80 6.07 -8.50
N ALA A 52 -10.62 7.07 -8.14
CA ALA A 52 -10.36 8.46 -8.47
C ALA A 52 -9.05 8.99 -7.84
N TYR A 53 -8.81 8.67 -6.57
CA TYR A 53 -7.59 9.06 -5.85
C TYR A 53 -6.34 8.47 -6.51
N ARG A 54 -6.38 7.18 -6.84
CA ARG A 54 -5.30 6.51 -7.54
C ARG A 54 -5.09 7.10 -8.94
N ASP A 55 -6.14 7.33 -9.70
CA ASP A 55 -6.03 7.92 -11.04
C ASP A 55 -5.42 9.34 -10.96
N GLN A 56 -5.73 10.10 -9.90
CA GLN A 56 -5.09 11.38 -9.61
C GLN A 56 -3.61 11.22 -9.26
N ILE A 57 -3.25 10.30 -8.34
CA ILE A 57 -1.85 9.99 -8.01
C ILE A 57 -1.08 9.62 -9.28
N PHE A 58 -1.67 8.78 -10.12
CA PHE A 58 -1.07 8.37 -11.37
C PHE A 58 -0.81 9.59 -12.26
N LYS A 59 -1.80 10.45 -12.47
CA LYS A 59 -1.61 11.70 -13.23
C LYS A 59 -0.52 12.58 -12.63
N ASP A 60 -0.54 12.83 -11.32
CA ASP A 60 0.45 13.66 -10.64
C ASP A 60 1.86 13.08 -10.75
N TYR A 61 2.00 11.78 -10.50
CA TYR A 61 3.28 11.09 -10.52
C TYR A 61 3.84 11.02 -11.93
N PHE A 62 3.04 10.54 -12.88
CA PHE A 62 3.50 10.34 -14.25
C PHE A 62 3.60 11.65 -15.01
N SER A 63 2.78 12.67 -14.75
CA SER A 63 2.93 13.98 -15.42
C SER A 63 4.32 14.57 -15.30
N SER A 64 5.01 14.34 -14.18
CA SER A 64 6.41 14.74 -14.01
C SER A 64 7.40 13.96 -14.91
N TYR A 65 7.04 12.76 -15.34
CA TYR A 65 7.78 11.92 -16.30
C TYR A 65 7.24 12.05 -17.75
N LEU A 66 5.99 12.49 -17.96
CA LEU A 66 5.30 12.57 -19.27
C LEU A 66 5.93 13.55 -20.26
N ASN A 67 6.92 14.35 -19.87
CA ASN A 67 7.72 15.08 -20.85
C ASN A 67 8.39 14.10 -21.83
N ASP A 68 8.80 12.92 -21.34
CA ASP A 68 9.45 11.88 -22.14
C ASP A 68 8.48 10.83 -22.70
N PHE A 69 7.23 10.78 -22.25
CA PHE A 69 6.25 9.76 -22.63
C PHE A 69 4.99 10.35 -23.28
N GLN A 70 4.55 9.76 -24.38
CA GLN A 70 3.22 9.95 -24.96
C GLN A 70 2.26 8.93 -24.34
N ILE A 71 1.19 9.41 -23.72
CA ILE A 71 0.04 8.57 -23.37
C ILE A 71 -0.65 8.17 -24.66
N ILE A 72 -0.84 6.88 -24.88
CA ILE A 72 -1.62 6.36 -26.00
C ILE A 72 -2.97 5.93 -25.45
N GLU A 73 -4.00 6.70 -25.78
CA GLU A 73 -5.40 6.39 -25.47
C GLU A 73 -6.05 5.65 -26.66
N GLY A 74 -6.88 4.63 -26.39
CA GLY A 74 -7.70 3.95 -27.39
C GLY A 74 -7.33 2.48 -27.69
N ARG A 75 -8.23 1.79 -28.41
CA ARG A 75 -8.09 0.37 -28.80
C ARG A 75 -6.98 0.21 -29.85
N ARG A 76 -6.03 -0.72 -29.62
CA ARG A 76 -4.98 -1.07 -30.59
C ARG A 76 -4.76 -2.58 -30.63
N ASN A 77 -4.72 -3.14 -31.83
CA ASN A 77 -4.19 -4.49 -32.07
C ASN A 77 -2.67 -4.39 -32.21
N LEU A 78 -1.92 -5.19 -31.46
CA LEU A 78 -0.48 -5.35 -31.66
C LEU A 78 -0.29 -6.41 -32.74
N GLU A 79 -0.27 -6.01 -34.01
CA GLU A 79 -0.40 -6.96 -35.12
C GLU A 79 0.85 -7.80 -35.40
N SER A 80 2.06 -7.41 -34.98
CA SER A 80 3.23 -8.29 -35.13
C SER A 80 4.41 -7.92 -34.23
N ILE A 81 5.19 -8.94 -33.88
CA ILE A 81 6.48 -8.80 -33.20
C ILE A 81 7.53 -9.50 -34.05
N ASN A 82 8.62 -8.78 -34.39
CA ASN A 82 9.74 -9.31 -35.16
C ASN A 82 10.84 -9.80 -34.22
N PHE A 83 11.25 -11.07 -34.37
CA PHE A 83 12.36 -11.65 -33.61
C PHE A 83 13.43 -12.16 -34.57
N GLU A 84 14.65 -11.65 -34.47
CA GLU A 84 15.83 -12.11 -35.23
C GLU A 84 15.57 -12.36 -36.74
N GLY A 85 14.74 -11.53 -37.36
CA GLY A 85 14.46 -11.60 -38.81
C GLY A 85 13.30 -12.50 -39.23
N THR A 86 12.52 -13.04 -38.28
CA THR A 86 11.30 -13.81 -38.59
C THR A 86 10.06 -13.14 -37.96
N THR A 87 9.04 -12.89 -38.79
CA THR A 87 7.78 -12.25 -38.37
C THR A 87 6.78 -13.30 -37.90
N HIS A 88 6.29 -13.17 -36.67
CA HIS A 88 5.15 -13.96 -36.18
C HIS A 88 3.97 -13.03 -35.84
N LEU A 89 2.77 -13.42 -36.30
CA LEU A 89 1.50 -12.75 -36.05
C LEU A 89 0.91 -13.29 -34.73
N PHE A 90 0.58 -12.40 -33.80
CA PHE A 90 -0.14 -12.75 -32.58
C PHE A 90 -1.41 -11.92 -32.48
N THR A 91 -2.54 -12.58 -32.23
CA THR A 91 -3.79 -11.90 -31.86
C THR A 91 -3.91 -11.97 -30.35
N LEU A 92 -3.77 -10.84 -29.67
CA LEU A 92 -3.98 -10.74 -28.22
C LEU A 92 -5.47 -10.45 -27.98
N ASP A 93 -6.26 -11.46 -27.67
CA ASP A 93 -7.64 -11.26 -27.18
C ASP A 93 -7.61 -10.85 -25.70
N ALA A 94 -7.24 -9.60 -25.45
CA ALA A 94 -7.43 -8.94 -24.17
C ALA A 94 -8.62 -7.99 -24.30
N PHE A 95 -9.59 -8.05 -23.38
CA PHE A 95 -10.80 -7.21 -23.38
C PHE A 95 -10.50 -5.70 -23.22
N TYR A 96 -10.09 -5.11 -24.34
CA TYR A 96 -10.26 -3.81 -24.99
C TYR A 96 -10.69 -2.50 -24.29
N GLU A 97 -10.88 -2.40 -22.96
CA GLU A 97 -11.36 -1.12 -22.37
C GLU A 97 -10.56 -0.56 -21.18
N ARG A 98 -9.48 -1.23 -20.72
CA ARG A 98 -8.85 -0.87 -19.44
C ARG A 98 -7.32 -1.03 -19.39
N ASN A 99 -6.59 -0.48 -20.36
CA ASN A 99 -5.12 -0.47 -20.33
C ASN A 99 -4.61 0.91 -20.74
N LEU A 100 -3.64 1.46 -20.00
CA LEU A 100 -2.93 2.68 -20.38
C LEU A 100 -1.54 2.32 -20.91
N PHE A 101 -1.22 2.75 -22.13
CA PHE A 101 0.08 2.51 -22.74
C PHE A 101 0.92 3.80 -22.71
N LEU A 102 2.17 3.69 -22.23
CA LEU A 102 3.15 4.78 -22.25
C LEU A 102 4.23 4.49 -23.30
N LYS A 103 4.46 5.41 -24.24
CA LYS A 103 5.50 5.31 -25.27
C LYS A 103 6.50 6.46 -25.15
N LEU A 104 7.79 6.19 -25.17
CA LEU A 104 8.83 7.24 -25.18
C LEU A 104 8.74 8.13 -26.44
N LYS A 105 8.90 9.44 -26.28
CA LYS A 105 8.83 10.43 -27.38
C LYS A 105 10.11 10.49 -28.24
N THR A 106 11.23 9.96 -27.75
CA THR A 106 12.50 9.91 -28.51
C THR A 106 12.60 8.63 -29.34
N PRO A 107 13.15 8.68 -30.59
CA PRO A 107 13.24 7.50 -31.44
C PRO A 107 14.38 6.60 -30.97
N SER A 108 14.05 5.54 -30.26
CA SER A 108 14.96 4.43 -29.96
C SER A 108 14.36 3.14 -30.51
N LYS A 109 15.16 2.37 -31.26
CA LYS A 109 14.80 1.13 -31.94
C LYS A 109 13.97 0.17 -31.06
N PHE A 110 12.91 -0.39 -31.63
CA PHE A 110 12.01 -1.37 -31.02
C PHE A 110 12.70 -2.74 -30.84
N ILE A 111 12.68 -3.34 -29.62
CA ILE A 111 12.97 -4.78 -29.39
C ILE A 111 12.17 -5.35 -28.19
N HIS A 112 11.41 -6.41 -28.51
CA HIS A 112 11.06 -7.70 -27.86
C HIS A 112 11.11 -7.97 -26.34
N ILE A 113 10.03 -8.55 -25.80
CA ILE A 113 10.03 -9.49 -24.65
C ILE A 113 9.23 -10.75 -25.05
N SER A 114 9.81 -11.93 -24.86
CA SER A 114 9.19 -13.25 -25.15
C SER A 114 8.31 -13.72 -24.00
N SER A 115 7.15 -14.31 -24.33
CA SER A 115 6.23 -14.99 -23.42
C SER A 115 6.53 -16.48 -23.23
N TYR A 116 7.55 -17.03 -23.91
CA TYR A 116 8.00 -18.42 -23.71
C TYR A 116 8.67 -18.62 -22.33
N LEU A 117 9.20 -17.56 -21.72
CA LEU A 117 9.74 -17.61 -20.35
C LEU A 117 8.64 -17.55 -19.27
N LEU A 118 7.47 -16.97 -19.55
CA LEU A 118 6.38 -16.86 -18.56
C LEU A 118 5.64 -18.20 -18.36
N SER A 119 5.52 -19.03 -19.40
CA SER A 119 4.88 -20.34 -19.32
C SER A 119 5.80 -21.47 -18.78
N GLN A 120 7.11 -21.24 -18.73
CA GLN A 120 8.08 -22.13 -18.07
C GLN A 120 8.24 -21.79 -16.56
N LEU A 121 8.05 -20.53 -16.15
CA LEU A 121 8.14 -20.12 -14.73
C LEU A 121 6.95 -20.54 -13.87
N ASP A 122 5.75 -20.69 -14.46
CA ASP A 122 4.56 -21.15 -13.74
C ASP A 122 4.48 -22.68 -13.57
N LYS A 123 5.36 -23.46 -14.24
CA LYS A 123 5.31 -24.93 -14.20
C LYS A 123 6.36 -25.61 -13.32
N GLU A 124 7.38 -24.91 -12.82
CA GLU A 124 8.41 -25.53 -11.95
C GLU A 124 8.77 -24.75 -10.68
N THR A 125 7.98 -23.77 -10.25
CA THR A 125 8.20 -23.21 -8.92
C THR A 125 7.42 -24.02 -7.88
N LYS A 126 7.97 -25.17 -7.45
CA LYS A 126 7.68 -25.66 -6.09
C LYS A 126 8.06 -24.51 -5.16
N ILE A 127 7.06 -23.79 -4.64
CA ILE A 127 7.28 -22.82 -3.57
C ILE A 127 7.80 -23.64 -2.39
N VAL A 128 9.12 -23.71 -2.26
CA VAL A 128 9.76 -24.24 -1.06
C VAL A 128 9.51 -23.17 -0.01
N LEU A 129 8.51 -23.41 0.83
CA LEU A 129 8.31 -22.68 2.07
C LEU A 129 9.61 -22.84 2.85
N SER A 130 10.44 -21.79 2.87
CA SER A 130 11.65 -21.79 3.66
C SER A 130 11.29 -22.02 5.12
N SER A 131 12.14 -22.76 5.82
CA SER A 131 11.98 -23.09 7.23
C SER A 131 11.56 -21.85 8.04
N LYS A 132 10.44 -21.98 8.77
CA LYS A 132 9.91 -21.00 9.72
C LYS A 132 11.06 -20.37 10.51
N GLN A 133 11.40 -19.11 10.23
CA GLN A 133 12.16 -18.34 11.20
C GLN A 133 11.18 -17.87 12.26
N GLN A 134 11.45 -18.18 13.53
CA GLN A 134 10.73 -17.52 14.61
C GLN A 134 11.05 -16.04 14.50
N PHE A 135 10.03 -15.22 14.21
CA PHE A 135 10.19 -13.78 14.16
C PHE A 135 10.19 -13.25 15.60
N PRO A 136 11.37 -12.86 16.16
CA PRO A 136 11.43 -12.24 17.48
C PRO A 136 10.69 -10.89 17.45
N PRO A 137 10.24 -10.36 18.60
CA PRO A 137 9.62 -9.05 18.64
C PRO A 137 10.61 -7.98 18.12
N PHE A 138 10.34 -7.50 16.89
CA PHE A 138 11.16 -6.58 16.09
C PHE A 138 11.76 -5.44 16.90
N LYS A 139 10.97 -4.91 17.84
CA LYS A 139 11.33 -3.81 18.72
C LYS A 139 12.64 -4.06 19.48
N ASN A 140 12.75 -5.18 20.19
CA ASN A 140 13.85 -5.38 21.14
C ASN A 140 15.20 -5.61 20.46
N LEU A 141 15.20 -6.02 19.20
CA LEU A 141 16.43 -6.34 18.47
C LEU A 141 16.91 -5.19 17.58
N TYR A 142 16.00 -4.47 16.93
CA TYR A 142 16.37 -3.54 15.87
C TYR A 142 16.21 -2.07 16.24
N GLU A 143 15.42 -1.73 17.27
CA GLU A 143 15.21 -0.33 17.67
C GLU A 143 16.50 0.35 18.13
N SER A 144 17.35 -0.37 18.87
CA SER A 144 18.67 0.12 19.30
C SER A 144 19.67 0.27 18.14
N GLN A 145 19.40 -0.36 17.00
CA GLN A 145 20.24 -0.31 15.80
C GLN A 145 19.81 0.78 14.81
N LEU A 146 18.72 1.50 15.09
CA LEU A 146 18.25 2.56 14.20
C LEU A 146 19.28 3.69 14.12
N PRO A 147 19.63 4.17 12.91
CA PRO A 147 20.65 5.19 12.74
C PRO A 147 20.15 6.53 13.28
N GLN A 148 21.06 7.45 13.62
CA GLN A 148 20.66 8.80 14.00
C GLN A 148 19.92 9.54 12.87
N SER A 149 20.31 9.28 11.61
CA SER A 149 19.66 9.72 10.38
C SER A 149 20.03 8.79 9.23
N TYR A 150 19.19 8.76 8.19
CA TYR A 150 19.53 8.11 6.91
C TYR A 150 20.16 9.14 5.96
N ASN A 151 21.30 8.82 5.35
CA ASN A 151 22.02 9.73 4.44
C ASN A 151 21.85 9.37 2.95
N THR A 152 21.15 8.27 2.65
CA THR A 152 20.84 7.85 1.28
C THR A 152 19.81 8.78 0.65
N PRO A 153 19.86 9.06 -0.67
CA PRO A 153 18.80 9.81 -1.33
C PRO A 153 17.46 9.10 -1.12
N PHE A 154 16.55 9.79 -0.46
CA PHE A 154 15.18 9.36 -0.20
C PHE A 154 14.23 10.20 -1.05
N LEU A 155 13.06 9.65 -1.37
CA LEU A 155 12.04 10.35 -2.16
C LEU A 155 11.25 11.31 -1.25
N PRO A 156 11.41 12.64 -1.38
CA PRO A 156 10.46 13.57 -0.78
C PRO A 156 9.10 13.44 -1.50
N PRO A 157 8.01 13.94 -0.90
CA PRO A 157 6.72 13.96 -1.58
C PRO A 157 6.84 14.64 -2.96
N LYS A 158 6.29 14.00 -3.99
CA LYS A 158 6.49 14.46 -5.38
C LYS A 158 5.54 15.57 -5.83
N ASN A 159 4.34 15.65 -5.26
CA ASN A 159 3.40 16.73 -5.57
C ASN A 159 3.41 17.83 -4.48
N ILE A 160 3.10 19.05 -4.90
CA ILE A 160 3.16 20.25 -4.05
C ILE A 160 2.21 20.14 -2.85
N GLN A 161 1.03 19.57 -3.04
CA GLN A 161 0.03 19.41 -1.97
C GLN A 161 0.53 18.50 -0.84
N SER A 162 1.15 17.37 -1.19
CA SER A 162 1.74 16.45 -0.20
C SER A 162 2.94 17.07 0.49
N LEU A 163 3.79 17.81 -0.24
CA LEU A 163 4.89 18.57 0.35
C LEU A 163 4.37 19.60 1.37
N GLN A 164 3.35 20.37 1.02
CA GLN A 164 2.73 21.36 1.90
C GLN A 164 2.10 20.70 3.13
N LYS A 165 1.42 19.56 2.96
CA LYS A 165 0.84 18.78 4.07
C LYS A 165 1.93 18.32 5.05
N VAL A 166 2.99 17.69 4.55
CA VAL A 166 4.12 17.21 5.36
C VAL A 166 4.84 18.38 6.03
N ALA A 167 5.14 19.45 5.29
CA ALA A 167 5.79 20.64 5.84
C ALA A 167 4.94 21.32 6.92
N LYS A 168 3.62 21.44 6.71
CA LYS A 168 2.69 22.00 7.70
C LYS A 168 2.70 21.20 9.00
N TYR A 169 2.70 19.87 8.91
CA TYR A 169 2.78 18.99 10.08
C TYR A 169 4.07 19.21 10.88
N PHE A 170 5.24 19.18 10.23
CA PHE A 170 6.53 19.28 10.91
C PHE A 170 6.92 20.71 11.31
N LYS A 171 6.36 21.75 10.67
CA LYS A 171 6.58 23.16 11.06
C LYS A 171 5.86 23.50 12.37
N GLY A 172 4.69 22.90 12.62
CA GLY A 172 3.87 23.12 13.82
C GLY A 172 4.40 22.39 15.07
N GLU A 173 3.53 22.30 16.09
CA GLU A 173 3.77 21.53 17.32
C GLU A 173 3.12 20.12 17.26
N TYR A 174 2.56 19.74 16.11
CA TYR A 174 1.86 18.45 15.95
C TYR A 174 2.73 17.23 16.34
N PRO A 175 4.04 17.15 15.97
CA PRO A 175 4.87 16.03 16.36
C PRO A 175 5.04 15.89 17.88
N SER A 176 5.00 17.00 18.63
CA SER A 176 5.08 17.01 20.10
C SER A 176 3.84 16.47 20.78
N HIS A 177 2.69 16.41 20.10
CA HIS A 177 1.40 16.01 20.66
C HIS A 177 0.81 14.73 20.04
N TYR A 178 1.57 14.06 19.17
CA TYR A 178 1.09 12.89 18.43
C TYR A 178 0.62 11.73 19.33
N PHE A 179 1.31 11.45 20.45
CA PHE A 179 0.92 10.34 21.32
C PHE A 179 -0.46 10.59 21.95
N GLU A 180 -0.76 11.85 22.29
CA GLU A 180 -2.00 12.28 22.91
C GLU A 180 -3.16 12.30 21.90
N THR A 181 -2.90 12.70 20.65
CA THR A 181 -3.95 12.96 19.66
C THR A 181 -4.27 11.78 18.74
N ARG A 182 -3.33 10.84 18.52
CA ARG A 182 -3.44 9.76 17.51
C ARG A 182 -4.63 8.80 17.65
N ASN A 183 -5.35 8.83 18.76
CA ASN A 183 -6.55 8.01 19.00
C ASN A 183 -7.87 8.76 18.78
N GLN A 184 -7.85 10.04 18.41
CA GLN A 184 -9.07 10.78 18.06
C GLN A 184 -9.68 10.19 16.79
N LEU A 185 -11.02 10.14 16.74
CA LEU A 185 -11.76 9.56 15.63
C LEU A 185 -12.04 10.57 14.51
N ILE A 186 -12.17 11.84 14.88
CA ILE A 186 -12.48 12.94 13.96
C ILE A 186 -11.59 14.14 14.27
N LYS A 187 -11.35 14.96 13.26
CA LYS A 187 -10.71 16.27 13.41
C LYS A 187 -11.54 17.15 14.37
N ASN A 188 -10.86 17.96 15.17
CA ASN A 188 -11.49 19.04 15.93
C ASN A 188 -11.10 20.40 15.35
N ASP A 189 -11.91 21.43 15.60
CA ASP A 189 -11.70 22.77 15.02
C ASP A 189 -10.38 23.42 15.44
N LYS A 190 -9.77 22.94 16.53
CA LYS A 190 -8.54 23.52 17.10
C LYS A 190 -7.27 22.90 16.52
N ASN A 191 -7.34 21.70 15.93
CA ASN A 191 -6.17 20.97 15.42
C ASN A 191 -6.42 20.44 14.01
N ASP A 192 -5.61 20.89 13.06
CA ASP A 192 -5.64 20.36 11.69
C ASP A 192 -5.23 18.88 11.60
N PHE A 193 -4.45 18.40 12.57
CA PHE A 193 -3.91 17.05 12.61
C PHE A 193 -4.12 16.43 13.98
N PHE A 194 -4.98 15.41 14.05
CA PHE A 194 -4.99 14.47 15.18
C PHE A 194 -4.01 13.31 14.97
N SER A 195 -3.51 13.12 13.74
CA SER A 195 -2.45 12.18 13.38
C SER A 195 -1.72 12.71 12.14
N THR A 196 -0.67 12.02 11.70
CA THR A 196 0.12 12.44 10.52
C THR A 196 -0.71 12.47 9.23
N HIS A 197 -1.65 11.52 9.07
CA HIS A 197 -2.36 11.26 7.81
C HIS A 197 -1.41 11.05 6.61
N PHE A 198 -0.26 10.40 6.81
CA PHE A 198 0.70 10.10 5.73
C PHE A 198 0.62 8.65 5.22
N SER A 199 -0.35 7.86 5.68
CA SER A 199 -0.49 6.45 5.32
C SER A 199 -0.73 6.24 3.83
N ASP A 200 -1.51 7.10 3.19
CA ASP A 200 -1.74 7.10 1.75
C ASP A 200 -0.44 7.37 0.97
N LEU A 201 0.31 8.40 1.36
CA LEU A 201 1.59 8.73 0.74
C LEU A 201 2.59 7.56 0.86
N LEU A 202 2.59 6.86 2.00
CA LEU A 202 3.45 5.71 2.25
C LEU A 202 3.01 4.47 1.46
N ALA A 203 1.72 4.18 1.40
CA ALA A 203 1.17 3.01 0.69
C ALA A 203 1.44 3.10 -0.82
N TRP A 204 1.31 4.29 -1.39
CA TRP A 204 1.54 4.54 -2.81
C TRP A 204 3.01 4.84 -3.17
N GLY A 205 3.93 4.78 -2.21
CA GLY A 205 5.36 5.05 -2.44
C GLY A 205 5.66 6.49 -2.87
N LEU A 206 4.76 7.43 -2.55
CA LEU A 206 4.91 8.86 -2.86
C LEU A 206 5.89 9.56 -1.91
N ILE A 207 6.11 8.96 -0.74
CA ILE A 207 7.09 9.42 0.25
C ILE A 207 7.85 8.22 0.80
N ASP A 208 9.15 8.40 1.02
CA ASP A 208 9.96 7.39 1.69
C ASP A 208 9.79 7.48 3.22
N VAL A 209 9.62 6.34 3.89
CA VAL A 209 9.53 6.29 5.36
C VAL A 209 10.82 6.83 6.02
N ARG A 210 11.98 6.67 5.37
CA ARG A 210 13.27 7.21 5.84
C ARG A 210 13.32 8.74 5.77
N TYR A 211 12.61 9.34 4.82
CA TYR A 211 12.45 10.79 4.77
C TYR A 211 11.64 11.29 5.97
N LEU A 212 10.50 10.65 6.26
CA LEU A 212 9.70 10.96 7.45
C LEU A 212 10.48 10.72 8.75
N TYR A 213 11.25 9.63 8.84
CA TYR A 213 12.16 9.37 9.95
C TYR A 213 13.11 10.55 10.16
N ASN A 214 13.81 10.98 9.12
CA ASN A 214 14.73 12.11 9.20
C ASN A 214 14.02 13.42 9.59
N LEU A 215 12.79 13.66 9.12
CA LEU A 215 12.00 14.82 9.55
C LEU A 215 11.66 14.77 11.05
N VAL A 216 11.31 13.61 11.59
CA VAL A 216 11.12 13.42 13.04
C VAL A 216 12.43 13.69 13.78
N ARG A 217 13.56 13.13 13.33
CA ARG A 217 14.87 13.34 13.97
C ARG A 217 15.33 14.80 13.91
N ASN A 218 15.05 15.48 12.80
CA ASN A 218 15.34 16.90 12.68
C ASN A 218 14.44 17.74 13.61
N TYR A 219 13.15 17.40 13.72
CA TYR A 219 12.25 18.00 14.69
C TYR A 219 12.76 17.82 16.13
N GLU A 220 13.18 16.61 16.50
CA GLU A 220 13.75 16.32 17.82
C GLU A 220 15.00 17.16 18.13
N LYS A 221 15.85 17.41 17.12
CA LYS A 221 17.06 18.24 17.26
C LYS A 221 16.77 19.74 17.36
N THR A 222 15.75 20.21 16.66
CA THR A 222 15.49 21.65 16.48
C THR A 222 14.42 22.19 17.41
N LYS A 223 13.56 21.32 17.95
CA LYS A 223 12.43 21.69 18.79
C LYS A 223 12.44 20.90 20.09
N HIS A 224 11.84 19.71 20.08
CA HIS A 224 11.65 18.93 21.29
C HIS A 224 11.62 17.43 20.99
N LYS A 225 12.25 16.64 21.85
CA LYS A 225 12.20 15.18 21.85
C LYS A 225 11.33 14.71 23.01
N ASN A 226 10.28 13.97 22.73
CA ASN A 226 9.39 13.42 23.76
C ASN A 226 8.81 12.06 23.37
N LYS A 227 7.87 11.58 24.19
CA LYS A 227 7.11 10.37 23.92
C LYS A 227 6.39 10.40 22.57
N SER A 228 5.87 11.56 22.17
CA SER A 228 5.15 11.74 20.91
C SER A 228 6.06 11.65 19.69
N THR A 229 7.24 12.28 19.70
CA THR A 229 8.21 12.13 18.61
C THR A 229 8.69 10.68 18.47
N TYR A 230 8.97 10.02 19.59
CA TYR A 230 9.27 8.59 19.62
C TYR A 230 8.15 7.73 19.01
N TRP A 231 6.88 8.03 19.33
CA TRP A 231 5.76 7.22 18.86
C TRP A 231 5.56 7.27 17.34
N HIS A 232 6.07 8.28 16.63
CA HIS A 232 6.10 8.24 15.16
C HIS A 232 6.98 7.10 14.67
N ILE A 233 8.18 6.97 15.24
CA ILE A 233 9.15 5.93 14.89
C ILE A 233 8.56 4.56 15.21
N PHE A 234 7.95 4.42 16.39
CA PHE A 234 7.28 3.18 16.80
C PHE A 234 6.22 2.71 15.79
N GLU A 235 5.43 3.63 15.23
CA GLU A 235 4.38 3.31 14.27
C GLU A 235 4.96 3.03 12.86
N PHE A 236 6.07 3.66 12.49
CA PHE A 236 6.83 3.27 11.29
C PHE A 236 7.39 1.85 11.41
N LEU A 237 7.86 1.45 12.59
CA LEU A 237 8.33 0.09 12.83
C LEU A 237 7.19 -0.94 12.76
N TRP A 238 5.95 -0.58 13.09
CA TRP A 238 4.79 -1.46 12.88
C TRP A 238 4.51 -1.71 11.39
N ARG A 239 4.64 -0.67 10.55
CA ARG A 239 4.55 -0.83 9.09
C ARG A 239 5.61 -1.81 8.58
N ASP A 240 6.87 -1.61 8.99
CA ASP A 240 7.96 -2.48 8.58
C ASP A 240 7.81 -3.91 9.13
N PHE A 241 7.33 -4.06 10.37
CA PHE A 241 7.01 -5.35 10.96
C PHE A 241 6.08 -6.17 10.07
N PHE A 242 4.98 -5.59 9.59
CA PHE A 242 4.05 -6.32 8.74
C PHE A 242 4.63 -6.67 7.37
N TYR A 243 5.45 -5.79 6.78
CA TYR A 243 6.22 -6.11 5.58
C TYR A 243 7.14 -7.31 5.79
N TRP A 244 7.91 -7.32 6.88
CA TRP A 244 8.82 -8.42 7.19
C TRP A 244 8.09 -9.71 7.56
N LEU A 245 6.93 -9.59 8.21
CA LEU A 245 6.04 -10.74 8.44
C LEU A 245 5.60 -11.37 7.13
N TYR A 246 5.25 -10.55 6.12
CA TYR A 246 4.97 -11.08 4.78
C TYR A 246 6.21 -11.73 4.15
N LYS A 247 7.40 -11.13 4.30
CA LYS A 247 8.64 -11.72 3.76
C LYS A 247 8.96 -13.08 4.34
N ASP A 248 8.60 -13.31 5.61
CA ASP A 248 8.77 -14.60 6.30
C ASP A 248 7.65 -15.60 5.98
N GLN A 249 6.39 -15.16 5.99
CA GLN A 249 5.22 -16.05 5.86
C GLN A 249 4.73 -16.26 4.41
N GLY A 250 5.13 -15.38 3.49
CA GLY A 250 4.72 -15.39 2.09
C GLY A 250 3.21 -15.27 1.91
N ALA A 251 2.68 -16.04 0.96
CA ALA A 251 1.25 -16.04 0.63
C ALA A 251 0.34 -16.48 1.80
N SER A 252 0.88 -17.17 2.81
CA SER A 252 0.14 -17.59 4.00
C SER A 252 -0.49 -16.43 4.77
N LEU A 253 0.04 -15.21 4.61
CA LEU A 253 -0.55 -13.98 5.13
C LEU A 253 -2.00 -13.75 4.63
N TYR A 254 -2.34 -14.31 3.47
CA TYR A 254 -3.65 -14.16 2.82
C TYR A 254 -4.50 -15.43 2.94
N SER A 255 -4.20 -16.32 3.89
CA SER A 255 -5.03 -17.50 4.10
C SER A 255 -6.23 -17.21 5.00
N LYS A 256 -7.44 -17.61 4.62
CA LYS A 256 -8.67 -17.61 5.46
C LYS A 256 -8.44 -18.19 6.86
N ASN A 257 -7.61 -19.22 6.94
CA ASN A 257 -7.35 -19.98 8.16
C ASN A 257 -6.24 -19.37 9.05
N GLY A 258 -5.59 -18.31 8.59
CA GLY A 258 -4.46 -17.68 9.28
C GLY A 258 -3.16 -18.49 9.19
N LEU A 259 -2.14 -18.06 9.92
CA LEU A 259 -0.79 -18.62 9.86
C LEU A 259 -0.63 -19.98 10.55
N LYS A 260 -1.62 -20.41 11.34
CA LYS A 260 -1.59 -21.68 12.09
C LYS A 260 -2.40 -22.79 11.45
N GLY A 261 -3.30 -22.46 10.51
CA GLY A 261 -4.19 -23.43 9.87
C GLY A 261 -3.71 -23.85 8.49
N GLU A 262 -4.39 -24.84 7.92
CA GLU A 262 -4.14 -25.26 6.54
C GLU A 262 -4.41 -24.11 5.55
N PRO A 263 -3.50 -23.82 4.61
CA PRO A 263 -3.68 -22.73 3.67
C PRO A 263 -4.94 -22.88 2.81
N SER A 264 -5.86 -21.92 2.96
CA SER A 264 -7.00 -21.69 2.09
C SER A 264 -7.05 -20.23 1.68
N PHE A 265 -7.04 -19.93 0.39
CA PHE A 265 -6.94 -18.57 -0.15
C PHE A 265 -8.32 -18.04 -0.60
N PHE A 266 -8.42 -16.71 -0.73
CA PHE A 266 -9.59 -16.02 -1.28
C PHE A 266 -9.18 -15.15 -2.46
N LYS A 267 -10.16 -14.79 -3.29
CA LYS A 267 -10.04 -13.75 -4.30
C LYS A 267 -10.86 -12.52 -3.90
N GLN A 268 -10.62 -11.39 -4.57
CA GLN A 268 -11.39 -10.18 -4.28
C GLN A 268 -12.88 -10.34 -4.60
N GLU A 269 -13.23 -11.19 -5.57
CA GLU A 269 -14.61 -11.51 -5.95
C GLU A 269 -15.35 -12.34 -4.90
N ASP A 270 -14.63 -12.95 -3.94
CA ASP A 270 -15.22 -13.74 -2.86
C ASP A 270 -15.89 -12.87 -1.77
N PHE A 271 -15.81 -11.54 -1.87
CA PHE A 271 -16.41 -10.65 -0.87
C PHE A 271 -17.94 -10.74 -0.89
N ASP A 272 -18.54 -10.96 0.28
CA ASP A 272 -19.99 -11.00 0.43
C ASP A 272 -20.54 -9.61 0.80
N GLU A 273 -21.13 -8.93 -0.17
CA GLU A 273 -21.70 -7.58 0.02
C GLU A 273 -22.84 -7.54 1.03
N LYS A 274 -23.50 -8.66 1.33
CA LYS A 274 -24.54 -8.72 2.38
C LYS A 274 -23.97 -8.41 3.76
N LEU A 275 -22.66 -8.58 3.95
CA LEU A 275 -21.97 -8.21 5.19
C LEU A 275 -21.87 -6.69 5.39
N LEU A 276 -22.28 -5.86 4.43
CA LEU A 276 -22.31 -4.40 4.61
C LEU A 276 -23.56 -3.89 5.34
N ALA A 277 -24.51 -4.78 5.65
CA ALA A 277 -25.63 -4.46 6.52
C ALA A 277 -25.14 -4.29 7.97
N PHE A 278 -24.98 -3.04 8.40
CA PHE A 278 -24.61 -2.67 9.77
C PHE A 278 -25.80 -2.06 10.51
N GLU A 279 -26.20 -2.70 11.60
CA GLU A 279 -27.26 -2.19 12.48
C GLU A 279 -26.70 -1.24 13.55
N HIS A 280 -25.48 -1.50 14.03
CA HIS A 280 -24.87 -0.69 15.10
C HIS A 280 -24.49 0.72 14.59
N PRO A 281 -24.88 1.82 15.28
CA PRO A 281 -24.64 3.19 14.81
C PRO A 281 -23.17 3.51 14.54
N PHE A 282 -22.25 3.03 15.40
CA PHE A 282 -20.82 3.22 15.18
C PHE A 282 -20.32 2.50 13.92
N MET A 283 -20.77 1.27 13.67
CA MET A 283 -20.35 0.51 12.49
C MET A 283 -20.87 1.15 11.20
N LYS A 284 -22.10 1.67 11.23
CA LYS A 284 -22.68 2.44 10.13
C LYS A 284 -21.89 3.73 9.88
N ALA A 285 -21.60 4.51 10.93
CA ALA A 285 -20.80 5.72 10.85
C ALA A 285 -19.40 5.45 10.27
N SER A 286 -18.73 4.40 10.75
CA SER A 286 -17.43 3.99 10.22
C SER A 286 -17.49 3.51 8.78
N PHE A 287 -18.52 2.76 8.38
CA PHE A 287 -18.64 2.39 6.98
C PHE A 287 -18.94 3.60 6.08
N ASN A 288 -19.73 4.56 6.55
CA ASN A 288 -19.98 5.81 5.84
C ASN A 288 -18.68 6.62 5.67
N GLU A 289 -17.90 6.84 6.74
CA GLU A 289 -16.58 7.49 6.64
C GLU A 289 -15.67 6.76 5.63
N LEU A 290 -15.57 5.43 5.73
CA LEU A 290 -14.73 4.62 4.86
C LEU A 290 -15.18 4.72 3.41
N SER A 291 -16.47 4.62 3.13
CA SER A 291 -17.01 4.63 1.78
C SER A 291 -16.95 6.02 1.13
N GLU A 292 -17.19 7.07 1.92
CA GLU A 292 -17.19 8.45 1.45
C GLU A 292 -15.81 9.03 1.32
N THR A 293 -14.87 8.71 2.22
CA THR A 293 -13.54 9.33 2.26
C THR A 293 -12.41 8.42 1.80
N GLY A 294 -12.60 7.11 1.95
CA GLY A 294 -11.57 6.10 1.78
C GLY A 294 -10.59 5.99 2.95
N TYR A 295 -10.88 6.63 4.08
CA TYR A 295 -10.01 6.66 5.25
C TYR A 295 -10.78 6.29 6.51
N LEU A 296 -10.08 5.73 7.48
CA LEU A 296 -10.52 5.59 8.87
C LEU A 296 -9.35 5.87 9.79
N SER A 297 -9.61 6.51 10.94
CA SER A 297 -8.60 6.62 12.01
C SER A 297 -8.13 5.23 12.46
N ASN A 298 -6.89 5.11 12.96
CA ASN A 298 -6.40 3.81 13.47
C ASN A 298 -7.29 3.26 14.60
N ARG A 299 -7.79 4.13 15.48
CA ARG A 299 -8.72 3.73 16.56
C ARG A 299 -10.01 3.18 15.95
N THR A 300 -10.58 3.88 14.98
CA THR A 300 -11.78 3.42 14.26
C THR A 300 -11.56 2.06 13.61
N ARG A 301 -10.43 1.85 12.91
CA ARG A 301 -10.10 0.55 12.29
C ARG A 301 -10.03 -0.59 13.31
N GLN A 302 -9.42 -0.36 14.48
CA GLN A 302 -9.34 -1.36 15.54
C GLN A 302 -10.71 -1.72 16.10
N LEU A 303 -11.56 -0.72 16.36
CA LEU A 303 -12.92 -0.93 16.87
C LEU A 303 -13.80 -1.63 15.84
N PHE A 304 -13.75 -1.18 14.58
CA PHE A 304 -14.49 -1.78 13.48
C PHE A 304 -14.12 -3.25 13.29
N ALA A 305 -12.81 -3.56 13.21
CA ALA A 305 -12.35 -4.93 13.03
C ALA A 305 -12.65 -5.81 14.25
N SER A 306 -12.53 -5.27 15.48
CA SER A 306 -12.94 -6.01 16.68
C SER A 306 -14.42 -6.34 16.65
N TYR A 307 -15.28 -5.34 16.38
CA TYR A 307 -16.73 -5.52 16.30
C TYR A 307 -17.14 -6.51 15.22
N TRP A 308 -16.50 -6.41 14.06
CA TRP A 308 -16.69 -7.35 12.94
C TRP A 308 -16.42 -8.80 13.34
N ILE A 309 -15.31 -9.07 14.04
CA ILE A 309 -14.86 -10.43 14.32
C ILE A 309 -15.49 -10.98 15.61
N ASN A 310 -15.74 -10.15 16.63
CA ASN A 310 -16.17 -10.62 17.95
C ASN A 310 -17.68 -10.51 18.15
N GLU A 311 -18.28 -9.38 17.78
CA GLU A 311 -19.70 -9.10 18.02
C GLU A 311 -20.58 -9.59 16.87
N LEU A 312 -20.11 -9.48 15.62
CA LEU A 312 -20.85 -9.95 14.44
C LEU A 312 -20.48 -11.39 14.02
N ASP A 313 -19.47 -11.99 14.66
CA ASP A 313 -18.89 -13.30 14.31
C ASP A 313 -18.61 -13.48 12.81
N ARG A 314 -18.17 -12.40 12.14
CA ARG A 314 -17.90 -12.41 10.71
C ARG A 314 -16.47 -12.85 10.41
N PRO A 315 -16.23 -13.51 9.26
CA PRO A 315 -14.88 -13.92 8.88
C PRO A 315 -13.95 -12.71 8.76
N TRP A 316 -12.80 -12.75 9.42
CA TRP A 316 -11.84 -11.64 9.44
C TRP A 316 -11.35 -11.25 8.03
N TRP A 317 -11.20 -12.24 7.13
CA TRP A 317 -10.69 -12.02 5.78
C TRP A 317 -11.69 -11.26 4.89
N GLN A 318 -12.99 -11.37 5.18
CA GLN A 318 -14.02 -10.56 4.53
C GLN A 318 -13.89 -9.08 4.92
N GLY A 319 -13.59 -8.80 6.19
CA GLY A 319 -13.29 -7.44 6.64
C GLY A 319 -11.99 -6.89 6.05
N ALA A 320 -10.97 -7.74 5.89
CA ALA A 320 -9.73 -7.36 5.21
C ALA A 320 -9.97 -7.01 3.73
N LEU A 321 -10.79 -7.80 3.02
CA LEU A 321 -11.22 -7.51 1.64
C LEU A 321 -12.02 -6.21 1.56
N LEU A 322 -12.92 -5.96 2.51
CA LEU A 322 -13.65 -4.69 2.59
C LEU A 322 -12.68 -3.51 2.67
N PHE A 323 -11.69 -3.60 3.54
CA PHE A 323 -10.70 -2.53 3.71
C PHE A 323 -9.82 -2.38 2.47
N GLU A 324 -9.45 -3.46 1.80
CA GLU A 324 -8.75 -3.41 0.51
C GLU A 324 -9.56 -2.65 -0.54
N ARG A 325 -10.87 -2.88 -0.63
CA ARG A 325 -11.74 -2.21 -1.62
C ARG A 325 -11.88 -0.70 -1.39
N TYR A 326 -11.84 -0.24 -0.15
CA TYR A 326 -12.22 1.14 0.19
C TYR A 326 -11.11 2.02 0.74
N LEU A 327 -10.01 1.47 1.28
CA LEU A 327 -8.93 2.28 1.82
C LEU A 327 -8.09 2.94 0.71
N ILE A 328 -7.99 4.28 0.74
CA ILE A 328 -7.03 5.01 -0.09
C ILE A 328 -5.58 4.76 0.32
N ASP A 329 -5.37 4.26 1.53
CA ASP A 329 -4.06 3.91 2.08
C ASP A 329 -3.87 2.39 2.22
N TYR A 330 -4.57 1.61 1.40
CA TYR A 330 -4.43 0.18 1.37
C TYR A 330 -2.96 -0.23 1.11
N ASP A 331 -2.39 -0.92 2.09
CA ASP A 331 -1.12 -1.64 2.01
C ASP A 331 -1.42 -3.09 2.39
N PRO A 332 -1.19 -4.09 1.53
CA PRO A 332 -1.60 -5.48 1.79
C PRO A 332 -0.96 -6.05 3.05
N TYR A 333 0.29 -5.68 3.34
CA TYR A 333 0.98 -6.23 4.49
C TYR A 333 0.36 -5.70 5.79
N SER A 334 0.20 -4.38 5.85
CA SER A 334 -0.37 -3.69 6.99
C SER A 334 -1.85 -4.04 7.18
N ASN A 335 -2.64 -4.11 6.11
CA ASN A 335 -4.05 -4.44 6.16
C ASN A 335 -4.26 -5.88 6.68
N TYR A 336 -3.76 -6.87 5.94
CA TYR A 336 -3.96 -8.28 6.30
C TYR A 336 -3.26 -8.65 7.61
N GLY A 337 -2.07 -8.09 7.85
CA GLY A 337 -1.34 -8.25 9.10
C GLY A 337 -2.13 -7.76 10.32
N ASN A 338 -2.72 -6.55 10.27
CA ASN A 338 -3.53 -6.04 11.37
C ASN A 338 -4.84 -6.82 11.55
N TRP A 339 -5.52 -7.20 10.47
CA TRP A 339 -6.74 -8.00 10.56
C TRP A 339 -6.48 -9.37 11.19
N MET A 340 -5.39 -10.05 10.81
CA MET A 340 -4.99 -11.30 11.45
C MET A 340 -4.57 -11.12 12.91
N TYR A 341 -3.89 -10.01 13.22
CA TYR A 341 -3.50 -9.68 14.58
C TYR A 341 -4.72 -9.56 15.49
N LEU A 342 -5.78 -8.87 15.04
CA LEU A 342 -7.02 -8.74 15.80
C LEU A 342 -7.82 -10.05 15.82
N GLY A 343 -7.87 -10.78 14.70
CA GLY A 343 -8.56 -12.06 14.58
C GLY A 343 -7.91 -13.22 15.33
N GLY A 344 -6.73 -13.03 15.94
CA GLY A 344 -5.99 -14.11 16.60
C GLY A 344 -5.47 -15.17 15.61
N LYS A 345 -5.31 -14.78 14.34
CA LYS A 345 -4.89 -15.64 13.22
C LYS A 345 -3.43 -15.42 12.81
N GLY A 346 -2.75 -14.45 13.42
CA GLY A 346 -1.36 -14.11 13.16
C GLY A 346 -0.37 -14.74 14.15
N VAL A 347 0.76 -14.05 14.34
CA VAL A 347 1.89 -14.51 15.19
C VAL A 347 1.78 -14.09 16.67
N ASP A 348 0.79 -13.28 17.06
CA ASP A 348 0.62 -12.86 18.47
C ASP A 348 0.21 -14.07 19.34
N PRO A 349 1.01 -14.48 20.34
CA PRO A 349 0.66 -15.61 21.21
C PRO A 349 -0.56 -15.34 22.09
N ARG A 350 -0.97 -14.07 22.26
CA ARG A 350 -2.14 -13.70 23.07
C ARG A 350 -3.47 -14.08 22.42
N GLY A 351 -3.47 -14.46 21.14
CA GLY A 351 -4.67 -14.86 20.43
C GLY A 351 -5.56 -13.70 20.01
N LYS A 352 -6.88 -13.93 19.96
CA LYS A 352 -7.89 -12.99 19.48
C LYS A 352 -7.96 -11.77 20.40
N ARG A 353 -7.99 -10.56 19.83
CA ARG A 353 -8.17 -9.31 20.59
C ARG A 353 -9.62 -8.88 20.53
N HIS A 354 -10.12 -8.47 21.69
CA HIS A 354 -11.48 -7.95 21.83
C HIS A 354 -11.40 -6.57 22.48
N PHE A 355 -11.97 -5.57 21.80
CA PHE A 355 -12.21 -4.25 22.34
C PHE A 355 -13.68 -4.13 22.70
N HIS A 356 -13.98 -3.88 23.98
CA HIS A 356 -15.33 -3.53 24.40
C HIS A 356 -15.72 -2.18 23.79
N LEU A 357 -16.60 -2.20 22.79
CA LEU A 357 -16.92 -1.02 21.99
C LEU A 357 -17.41 0.14 22.86
N GLU A 358 -18.33 -0.09 23.79
CA GLU A 358 -18.90 1.00 24.59
C GLU A 358 -17.87 1.71 25.45
N ASN A 359 -16.99 0.97 26.13
CA ASN A 359 -15.90 1.57 26.90
C ASN A 359 -14.96 2.41 26.01
N GLN A 360 -14.84 2.06 24.73
CA GLN A 360 -14.02 2.80 23.78
C GLN A 360 -14.74 4.04 23.27
N LEU A 361 -16.05 3.98 23.04
CA LEU A 361 -16.88 5.13 22.67
C LEU A 361 -16.99 6.13 23.82
N GLU A 362 -17.21 5.68 25.05
CA GLU A 362 -17.17 6.56 26.24
C GLU A 362 -15.84 7.31 26.35
N ARG A 363 -14.73 6.68 25.96
CA ARG A 363 -13.40 7.29 26.04
C ARG A 363 -13.06 8.20 24.86
N TYR A 364 -13.40 7.79 23.64
CA TYR A 364 -12.91 8.42 22.40
C TYR A 364 -13.98 9.18 21.63
N ASP A 365 -15.26 8.97 21.94
CA ASP A 365 -16.41 9.71 21.41
C ASP A 365 -17.50 9.93 22.47
N PRO A 366 -17.18 10.47 23.67
CA PRO A 366 -18.13 10.57 24.79
C PRO A 366 -19.40 11.35 24.46
N GLU A 367 -19.29 12.29 23.52
CA GLU A 367 -20.38 13.14 23.09
C GLU A 367 -21.04 12.62 21.80
N ASN A 368 -20.72 11.41 21.30
CA ASN A 368 -21.21 10.87 20.03
C ASN A 368 -21.01 11.81 18.82
N LYS A 369 -19.95 12.62 18.84
CA LYS A 369 -19.63 13.58 17.76
C LYS A 369 -19.29 12.85 16.48
N TYR A 370 -18.48 11.80 16.56
CA TYR A 370 -18.11 10.99 15.41
C TYR A 370 -19.32 10.26 14.83
N ILE A 371 -20.10 9.59 15.68
CA ILE A 371 -21.29 8.85 15.25
C ILE A 371 -22.31 9.77 14.59
N ARG A 372 -22.59 10.96 15.17
CA ARG A 372 -23.52 11.92 14.56
C ARG A 372 -23.00 12.48 13.24
N HIS A 373 -21.71 12.79 13.15
CA HIS A 373 -21.14 13.39 11.94
C HIS A 373 -21.32 12.51 10.70
N TRP A 374 -21.13 11.20 10.83
CA TRP A 374 -21.17 10.26 9.71
C TRP A 374 -22.50 9.54 9.50
N ASN A 375 -23.48 9.70 10.39
CA ASN A 375 -24.82 9.12 10.24
C ASN A 375 -25.91 10.14 9.89
N ASN A 376 -25.59 11.43 9.86
CA ASN A 376 -26.53 12.51 9.59
C ASN A 376 -26.66 12.83 8.11
#